data_AF-A0AAT9T7Q9-F1
#
_entry.id   AF-A0AAT9T7Q9-F1
#
_cell.length_a   1.000
_cell.length_b   1.000
_cell.length_c   1.000
_cell.angle_alpha   90.00
_cell.angle_beta   90.00
_cell.angle_gamma   90.00
#
_symmetry.space_group_name_H-M   'P 1'
#
loop_
_entity.id
_entity.type
_entity.pdbx_description
1 polymer ?
#
loop_
_entity_poly.entity_id
_entity_poly.type
_entity_poly.pdbx_seq_one_letter_code
_entity_poly.pdbx_strand_id
1 'polypeptide(L)'
;MRPEDTDGTGGNGLRVPMTWLSTEYLADDLLRTGDLMEPTTLEFRAGREALALTIFLCGVPRDAPAPRALPGPRVDELRLLTAYECTWRAWVCERLAEAGRNTGPGDPDLALARAAWRWLEETELLAADLDAIGPGCWETDNQEVRVWTPAWQLGLPLGHLAVRLC
;
A
#
# COMPACT_ATOMS: atom_id res chain seq x y z
N MET A 1 -24.62 0.46 -50.82
CA MET A 1 -23.60 0.07 -49.83
C MET A 1 -24.08 0.57 -48.48
N ARG A 2 -24.48 -0.33 -47.58
CA ARG A 2 -24.82 -0.03 -46.18
C ARG A 2 -23.57 -0.33 -45.35
N PRO A 3 -23.24 0.47 -44.32
CA PRO A 3 -22.16 0.10 -43.42
C PRO A 3 -22.60 -1.14 -42.63
N GLU A 4 -21.73 -2.14 -42.66
CA GLU A 4 -21.76 -3.35 -41.88
C GLU A 4 -21.77 -3.07 -40.38
N ASP A 5 -22.82 -3.55 -39.70
CA ASP A 5 -22.89 -3.64 -38.24
C ASP A 5 -21.86 -4.68 -37.77
N THR A 6 -20.70 -4.21 -37.33
CA THR A 6 -19.77 -5.04 -36.53
C THR A 6 -20.38 -5.26 -35.16
N ASP A 7 -21.15 -6.33 -35.05
CA ASP A 7 -21.71 -6.85 -33.81
C ASP A 7 -20.56 -7.39 -32.93
N GLY A 8 -19.97 -6.48 -32.15
CA GLY A 8 -18.82 -6.72 -31.29
C GLY A 8 -19.19 -7.47 -30.02
N THR A 9 -19.45 -8.78 -30.13
CA THR A 9 -19.57 -9.66 -28.95
C THR A 9 -18.24 -10.36 -28.68
N GLY A 10 -17.30 -9.61 -28.10
CA GLY A 10 -16.02 -10.09 -27.60
C GLY A 10 -15.78 -9.62 -26.17
N GLY A 11 -16.66 -10.00 -25.25
CA GLY A 11 -16.75 -9.40 -23.91
C GLY A 11 -16.30 -10.27 -22.74
N ASN A 12 -15.38 -11.22 -22.92
CA ASN A 12 -14.69 -11.87 -21.80
C ASN A 12 -13.37 -11.15 -21.48
N GLY A 13 -13.39 -9.81 -21.50
CA GLY A 13 -12.23 -9.00 -21.17
C GLY A 13 -12.02 -9.04 -19.66
N LEU A 14 -10.94 -9.71 -19.21
CA LEU A 14 -10.45 -9.59 -17.84
C LEU A 14 -10.34 -8.09 -17.51
N ARG A 15 -11.16 -7.61 -16.57
CA ARG A 15 -11.09 -6.22 -16.11
C ARG A 15 -9.70 -5.99 -15.50
N VAL A 16 -8.92 -5.11 -16.11
CA VAL A 16 -7.60 -4.73 -15.60
C VAL A 16 -7.78 -3.88 -14.33
N PRO A 17 -7.15 -4.22 -13.20
CA PRO A 17 -7.28 -3.50 -11.93
C PRO A 17 -6.45 -2.21 -11.94
N MET A 18 -6.88 -1.25 -12.76
CA MET A 18 -6.14 -0.03 -13.01
C MET A 18 -5.98 0.84 -11.76
N THR A 19 -6.96 0.85 -10.87
CA THR A 19 -6.90 1.67 -9.66
C THR A 19 -5.84 1.14 -8.71
N TRP A 20 -5.84 -0.17 -8.44
CA TRP A 20 -4.83 -0.81 -7.60
C TRP A 20 -3.41 -0.63 -8.17
N LEU A 21 -3.22 -0.91 -9.46
CA LEU A 21 -1.92 -0.79 -10.11
C LEU A 21 -1.39 0.65 -10.05
N SER A 22 -2.27 1.64 -10.19
CA SER A 22 -1.89 3.05 -10.07
C SER A 22 -1.47 3.40 -8.64
N THR A 23 -2.18 2.88 -7.63
CA THR A 23 -1.83 3.11 -6.22
C THR A 23 -0.55 2.40 -5.81
N GLU A 24 -0.29 1.19 -6.32
CA GLU A 24 0.95 0.45 -6.09
C GLU A 24 2.15 1.17 -6.71
N TYR A 25 2.00 1.65 -7.96
CA TYR A 25 3.03 2.47 -8.61
C TYR A 25 3.34 3.74 -7.83
N LEU A 26 2.31 4.46 -7.36
CA LEU A 26 2.50 5.69 -6.59
C LEU A 26 3.21 5.39 -5.25
N ALA A 27 2.82 4.34 -4.55
CA ALA A 27 3.47 3.94 -3.30
C ALA A 27 4.95 3.56 -3.50
N ASP A 28 5.25 2.82 -4.57
CA ASP A 28 6.61 2.44 -4.96
C ASP A 28 7.48 3.67 -5.28
N ASP A 29 6.94 4.64 -6.02
CA ASP A 29 7.61 5.90 -6.37
C ASP A 29 7.92 6.77 -5.14
N LEU A 30 6.96 6.87 -4.20
CA LEU A 30 7.14 7.61 -2.94
C LEU A 30 8.24 6.99 -2.07
N LEU A 31 8.28 5.66 -1.96
CA LEU A 31 9.31 4.97 -1.18
C LEU A 31 10.70 5.09 -1.80
N ARG A 32 10.80 4.98 -3.13
CA ARG A 32 12.07 5.19 -3.84
C ARG A 32 12.56 6.62 -3.73
N THR A 33 11.67 7.59 -3.78
CA THR A 33 12.02 9.01 -3.59
C THR A 33 12.58 9.25 -2.20
N GLY A 34 12.07 8.56 -1.18
CA GLY A 34 12.56 8.64 0.19
C GLY A 34 13.88 7.89 0.47
N ASP A 35 14.36 7.05 -0.46
CA ASP A 35 15.55 6.19 -0.33
C ASP A 35 15.63 5.45 1.02
N LEU A 36 14.48 4.98 1.51
CA LEU A 36 14.36 4.47 2.88
C LEU A 36 14.85 3.04 3.05
N MET A 37 14.71 2.20 2.02
CA MET A 37 15.08 0.78 2.03
C MET A 37 15.42 0.32 0.60
N GLU A 38 16.26 -0.70 0.47
CA GLU A 38 16.53 -1.34 -0.82
C GLU A 38 15.25 -1.96 -1.43
N PRO A 39 14.93 -1.72 -2.72
CA PRO A 39 13.67 -2.18 -3.33
C PRO A 39 13.42 -3.70 -3.33
N THR A 40 14.46 -4.50 -3.09
CA THR A 40 14.40 -5.96 -3.06
C THR A 40 14.05 -6.54 -1.69
N THR A 41 13.99 -5.71 -0.64
CA THR A 41 13.77 -6.16 0.73
C THR A 41 12.29 -6.37 1.05
N LEU A 42 12.01 -7.19 2.06
CA LEU A 42 10.64 -7.44 2.50
C LEU A 42 10.04 -6.22 3.23
N GLU A 43 10.89 -5.43 3.85
CA GLU A 43 10.58 -4.17 4.52
C GLU A 43 10.15 -3.11 3.52
N PHE A 44 10.85 -2.99 2.39
CA PHE A 44 10.43 -2.11 1.29
C PHE A 44 9.05 -2.53 0.77
N ARG A 45 8.84 -3.83 0.55
CA ARG A 45 7.52 -4.35 0.15
C ARG A 45 6.46 -4.06 1.21
N ALA A 46 6.74 -4.25 2.49
CA ALA A 46 5.82 -3.94 3.57
C ALA A 46 5.41 -2.47 3.58
N GLY A 47 6.37 -1.56 3.42
CA GLY A 47 6.10 -0.14 3.25
C GLY A 47 5.21 0.15 2.05
N ARG A 48 5.51 -0.48 0.91
CA ARG A 48 4.79 -0.27 -0.34
C ARG A 48 3.35 -0.75 -0.26
N GLU A 49 3.13 -1.96 0.25
CA GLU A 49 1.78 -2.52 0.40
C GLU A 49 0.95 -1.72 1.41
N ALA A 50 1.55 -1.30 2.54
CA ALA A 50 0.85 -0.49 3.55
C ALA A 50 0.45 0.88 2.98
N LEU A 51 1.34 1.53 2.24
CA LEU A 51 1.09 2.82 1.63
C LEU A 51 0.08 2.72 0.48
N ALA A 52 0.21 1.72 -0.39
CA ALA A 52 -0.73 1.46 -1.49
C ALA A 52 -2.15 1.21 -0.96
N LEU A 53 -2.29 0.38 0.08
CA LEU A 53 -3.57 0.14 0.75
C LEU A 53 -4.16 1.42 1.31
N THR A 54 -3.35 2.23 2.00
CA THR A 54 -3.82 3.49 2.58
C THR A 54 -4.31 4.43 1.49
N ILE A 55 -3.53 4.64 0.42
CA ILE A 55 -3.90 5.50 -0.71
C ILE A 55 -5.19 5.00 -1.39
N PHE A 56 -5.28 3.69 -1.64
CA PHE A 56 -6.43 3.05 -2.26
C PHE A 56 -7.70 3.24 -1.44
N LEU A 57 -7.64 2.96 -0.13
CA LEU A 57 -8.80 3.03 0.76
C LEU A 57 -9.22 4.47 1.10
N CYS A 58 -8.30 5.44 1.04
CA CYS A 58 -8.65 6.85 1.15
C CYS A 58 -9.31 7.40 -0.13
N GLY A 59 -9.23 6.70 -1.27
CA GLY A 59 -9.59 7.19 -2.61
C GLY A 59 -10.99 6.83 -3.09
N VAL A 60 -11.86 6.35 -2.22
CA VAL A 60 -13.26 6.05 -2.56
C VAL A 60 -14.04 7.38 -2.48
N PRO A 61 -14.47 7.99 -3.60
CA PRO A 61 -15.18 7.37 -4.73
C PRO A 61 -14.48 7.46 -6.11
N ARG A 62 -14.76 6.43 -6.91
CA ARG A 62 -14.02 5.86 -8.05
C ARG A 62 -14.00 6.67 -9.37
N ASP A 63 -14.21 7.98 -9.35
CA ASP A 63 -14.46 8.76 -10.60
C ASP A 63 -13.34 9.72 -11.02
N ALA A 64 -12.22 9.79 -10.29
CA ALA A 64 -11.09 10.64 -10.66
C ALA A 64 -9.85 9.82 -11.07
N PRO A 65 -9.17 10.16 -12.18
CA PRO A 65 -7.89 9.55 -12.51
C PRO A 65 -6.87 9.86 -11.40
N ALA A 66 -6.12 8.83 -10.99
CA ALA A 66 -5.10 8.98 -9.95
C ALA A 66 -4.08 10.06 -10.37
N PRO A 67 -3.85 11.09 -9.54
CA PRO A 67 -2.90 12.14 -9.87
C PRO A 67 -1.46 11.59 -9.86
N ARG A 68 -0.61 12.14 -10.74
CA ARG A 68 0.80 11.74 -10.88
C ARG A 68 1.67 12.14 -9.67
N ALA A 69 1.16 13.03 -8.82
CA ALA A 69 1.75 13.44 -7.55
C ALA A 69 0.61 13.69 -6.54
N LEU A 70 0.86 13.41 -5.26
CA LEU A 70 -0.13 13.62 -4.21
C LEU A 70 -0.29 15.14 -3.92
N PRO A 71 -1.52 15.69 -3.92
CA PRO A 71 -1.74 17.08 -3.51
C PRO A 71 -1.49 17.25 -2.00
N GLY A 72 -1.04 18.44 -1.57
CA GLY A 72 -0.69 18.72 -0.16
C GLY A 72 -1.71 18.26 0.90
N PRO A 73 -3.02 18.55 0.74
CA PRO A 73 -4.04 18.07 1.67
C PRO A 73 -4.14 16.53 1.78
N ARG A 74 -3.81 15.82 0.69
CA ARG A 74 -3.79 14.36 0.65
C ARG A 74 -2.57 13.80 1.37
N VAL A 75 -1.43 14.49 1.29
CA VAL A 75 -0.22 14.17 2.04
C VAL A 75 -0.49 14.29 3.54
N ASP A 76 -1.17 15.36 3.98
CA ASP A 76 -1.50 15.56 5.40
C ASP A 76 -2.48 14.50 5.93
N GLU A 77 -3.48 14.11 5.13
CA GLU A 77 -4.39 13.00 5.45
C GLU A 77 -3.65 11.67 5.62
N LEU A 78 -2.73 11.35 4.70
CA LEU A 78 -1.91 10.14 4.79
C LEU A 78 -1.00 10.17 6.01
N ARG A 79 -0.40 11.32 6.36
CA ARG A 79 0.43 11.47 7.57
C ARG A 79 -0.37 11.17 8.83
N LEU A 80 -1.61 11.67 8.92
CA LEU A 80 -2.49 11.42 10.06
C LEU A 80 -2.84 9.93 10.20
N LEU A 81 -3.16 9.26 9.09
CA LEU A 81 -3.55 7.85 9.10
C LEU A 81 -2.40 6.90 9.37
N THR A 82 -1.20 7.26 8.92
CA THR A 82 0.01 6.44 9.10
C THR A 82 0.72 6.69 10.44
N ALA A 83 0.30 7.70 11.21
CA ALA A 83 0.90 8.02 12.52
C ALA A 83 0.47 7.07 13.66
N TYR A 84 -0.62 6.30 13.51
CA TYR A 84 -1.20 5.50 14.60
C TYR A 84 -1.44 4.04 14.21
N GLU A 85 -0.51 3.15 14.58
CA GLU A 85 -0.48 1.74 14.17
C GLU A 85 -1.72 0.93 14.58
N CYS A 86 -2.13 1.00 15.85
CA CYS A 86 -3.28 0.23 16.35
C CYS A 86 -4.60 0.68 15.72
N THR A 87 -4.72 1.97 15.40
CA THR A 87 -5.91 2.55 14.76
C THR A 87 -5.94 2.24 13.26
N TRP A 88 -4.78 2.19 12.61
CA TRP A 88 -4.67 1.93 11.19
C TRP A 88 -5.15 0.53 10.81
N ARG A 89 -4.78 -0.53 11.55
CA ARG A 89 -5.27 -1.89 11.27
C ARG A 89 -6.79 -1.97 11.33
N ALA A 90 -7.40 -1.42 12.37
CA ALA A 90 -8.86 -1.41 12.52
C ALA A 90 -9.52 -0.63 11.37
N TRP A 91 -8.94 0.50 10.99
CA TRP A 91 -9.38 1.32 9.86
C TRP A 91 -9.29 0.56 8.53
N VAL A 92 -8.21 -0.15 8.24
CA VAL A 92 -8.06 -0.95 7.01
C VAL A 92 -9.13 -2.02 6.92
N CYS A 93 -9.34 -2.77 8.00
CA CYS A 93 -10.38 -3.80 8.06
C CYS A 93 -11.78 -3.22 7.80
N GLU A 94 -12.10 -2.08 8.42
CA GLU A 94 -13.37 -1.39 8.24
C GLU A 94 -13.57 -0.92 6.79
N ARG A 95 -12.56 -0.26 6.21
CA ARG A 95 -12.62 0.27 4.84
C ARG A 95 -12.67 -0.84 3.79
N LEU A 96 -11.95 -1.95 3.96
CA LEU A 96 -12.06 -3.11 3.07
C LEU A 96 -13.45 -3.77 3.12
N ALA A 97 -14.07 -3.83 4.30
CA ALA A 97 -15.43 -4.32 4.47
C ALA A 97 -16.45 -3.38 3.82
N GLU A 98 -16.29 -2.07 3.98
CA GLU A 98 -17.09 -1.04 3.32
C GLU A 98 -16.95 -1.11 1.80
N ALA A 99 -15.73 -1.14 1.26
CA ALA A 99 -15.47 -1.28 -0.16
C ALA A 99 -16.09 -2.56 -0.74
N GLY A 100 -16.05 -3.67 0.00
CA GLY A 100 -16.71 -4.93 -0.40
C GLY A 100 -18.24 -4.86 -0.46
N ARG A 101 -18.87 -3.95 0.29
CA ARG A 101 -20.32 -3.70 0.21
C ARG A 101 -20.69 -2.77 -0.96
N ASN A 102 -19.79 -1.85 -1.30
CA ASN A 102 -20.02 -0.81 -2.31
C ASN A 102 -19.58 -1.22 -3.74
N THR A 103 -18.84 -2.33 -3.87
CA THR A 103 -18.36 -2.84 -5.16
C THR A 103 -19.10 -4.10 -5.57
N GLY A 104 -19.18 -4.34 -6.89
CA GLY A 104 -19.76 -5.58 -7.41
C GLY A 104 -18.92 -6.80 -7.03
N PRO A 105 -19.53 -8.00 -6.92
CA PRO A 105 -18.79 -9.24 -6.72
C PRO A 105 -17.68 -9.40 -7.77
N GLY A 106 -16.47 -9.72 -7.34
CA GLY A 106 -15.34 -9.97 -8.24
C GLY A 106 -14.63 -8.72 -8.77
N ASP A 107 -14.71 -7.58 -8.06
CA ASP A 107 -13.90 -6.40 -8.37
C ASP A 107 -12.39 -6.74 -8.25
N PRO A 108 -11.62 -6.68 -9.36
CA PRO A 108 -10.22 -7.09 -9.38
C PRO A 108 -9.32 -6.15 -8.57
N ASP A 109 -9.67 -4.85 -8.46
CA ASP A 109 -8.92 -3.89 -7.65
C ASP A 109 -9.02 -4.25 -6.17
N LEU A 110 -10.24 -4.53 -5.70
CA LEU A 110 -10.48 -4.91 -4.31
C LEU A 110 -9.90 -6.29 -3.98
N ALA A 111 -9.89 -7.22 -4.94
CA ALA A 111 -9.27 -8.53 -4.76
C ALA A 111 -7.75 -8.40 -4.49
N LEU A 112 -7.06 -7.53 -5.24
CA LEU A 112 -5.65 -7.24 -5.02
C LEU A 112 -5.40 -6.53 -3.69
N ALA A 113 -6.23 -5.53 -3.34
CA ALA A 113 -6.14 -4.88 -2.03
C ALA A 113 -6.32 -5.88 -0.87
N ARG A 114 -7.27 -6.81 -0.97
CA ARG A 114 -7.43 -7.86 0.06
C ARG A 114 -6.22 -8.80 0.12
N ALA A 115 -5.63 -9.13 -1.04
CA ALA A 115 -4.44 -9.96 -1.09
C ALA A 115 -3.23 -9.27 -0.43
N ALA A 116 -3.05 -7.96 -0.67
CA ALA A 116 -2.03 -7.15 -0.02
C ALA A 116 -2.22 -7.07 1.48
N TRP A 117 -3.44 -6.82 1.96
CA TRP A 117 -3.76 -6.80 3.39
C TRP A 117 -3.45 -8.14 4.04
N ARG A 118 -3.89 -9.24 3.42
CA ARG A 118 -3.62 -10.59 3.91
C ARG A 118 -2.12 -10.87 4.00
N TRP A 119 -1.35 -10.48 2.98
CA TRP A 119 0.10 -10.65 2.99
C TRP A 119 0.73 -9.88 4.16
N LEU A 120 0.31 -8.64 4.39
CA LEU A 120 0.81 -7.82 5.50
C LEU A 120 0.46 -8.39 6.88
N GLU A 121 -0.72 -8.99 7.03
CA GLU A 121 -1.22 -9.57 8.28
C GLU A 121 -0.58 -10.94 8.57
N GLU A 122 -0.36 -11.76 7.55
CA GLU A 122 0.15 -13.14 7.69
C GLU A 122 1.68 -13.23 7.63
N THR A 123 2.37 -12.26 7.03
CA THR A 123 3.83 -12.26 6.95
C THR A 123 4.43 -11.65 8.19
N GLU A 124 5.29 -12.39 8.89
CA GLU A 124 6.09 -11.87 9.99
C GLU A 124 7.48 -11.46 9.49
N LEU A 125 7.95 -10.31 9.95
CA LEU A 125 9.27 -9.76 9.69
C LEU A 125 10.03 -9.59 11.00
N LEU A 126 11.35 -9.67 10.93
CA LEU A 126 12.22 -9.41 12.08
C LEU A 126 12.32 -7.91 12.29
N ALA A 127 11.90 -7.42 13.47
CA ALA A 127 11.95 -5.99 13.80
C ALA A 127 13.37 -5.42 13.99
N ALA A 128 14.41 -6.22 13.77
CA ALA A 128 15.78 -5.95 14.22
C ALA A 128 16.61 -5.02 13.32
N ASP A 129 16.10 -4.54 12.17
CA ASP A 129 16.91 -3.76 11.21
C ASP A 129 16.34 -2.38 10.84
N LEU A 130 15.61 -1.71 11.75
CA LEU A 130 15.32 -0.27 11.60
C LEU A 130 16.38 0.63 12.27
N ASP A 131 17.23 0.08 13.14
CA ASP A 131 18.35 0.81 13.77
C ASP A 131 19.54 1.03 12.80
N ALA A 132 19.55 0.38 11.64
CA ALA A 132 20.56 0.57 10.60
C ALA A 132 20.45 1.91 9.83
N ILE A 133 19.39 2.70 10.07
CA ILE A 133 19.10 3.96 9.36
C ILE A 133 19.88 5.16 9.97
N GLY A 134 20.74 4.95 10.97
CA GLY A 134 21.63 5.97 11.53
C GLY A 134 23.12 5.71 11.21
N PRO A 135 23.93 6.75 10.90
CA PRO A 135 25.36 6.55 10.66
C PRO A 135 26.07 6.22 11.99
N GLY A 136 26.33 4.93 12.19
CA GLY A 136 27.30 4.39 13.14
C GLY A 136 26.77 4.18 14.56
N CYS A 137 26.53 2.93 14.94
CA CYS A 137 26.65 2.51 16.32
C CYS A 137 27.13 1.05 16.46
N TRP A 138 28.43 0.90 16.72
CA TRP A 138 29.15 -0.13 17.49
C TRP A 138 28.43 -1.44 17.85
N GLU A 139 29.05 -2.54 17.42
CA GLU A 139 28.90 -3.89 17.96
C GLU A 139 28.73 -3.87 19.49
N THR A 140 27.56 -4.26 19.96
CA THR A 140 27.39 -4.69 21.35
C THR A 140 26.66 -6.02 21.34
N ASP A 141 27.37 -7.05 21.80
CA ASP A 141 26.97 -8.45 21.98
C ASP A 141 25.80 -8.58 22.97
N ASN A 142 24.64 -8.07 22.59
CA ASN A 142 23.37 -8.31 23.26
C ASN A 142 22.66 -9.35 22.44
N GLN A 143 22.35 -10.48 23.06
CA GLN A 143 21.51 -11.54 22.48
C GLN A 143 20.21 -10.91 21.95
N GLU A 144 20.21 -10.60 20.65
CA GLU A 144 19.15 -9.85 20.00
C GLU A 144 17.85 -10.60 20.21
N VAL A 145 16.95 -10.00 20.98
CA VAL A 145 15.59 -10.50 21.08
C VAL A 145 14.98 -10.30 19.70
N ARG A 146 15.03 -11.35 18.89
CA ARG A 146 14.40 -11.41 17.57
C ARG A 146 12.89 -11.34 17.75
N VAL A 147 12.37 -10.12 17.75
CA VAL A 147 10.92 -9.87 17.78
C VAL A 147 10.40 -10.03 16.36
N TRP A 148 9.60 -11.08 16.15
CA TRP A 148 8.85 -11.26 14.93
C TRP A 148 7.56 -10.45 15.03
N THR A 149 7.35 -9.55 14.08
CA THR A 149 6.18 -8.69 14.01
C THR A 149 5.49 -8.84 12.67
N PRO A 150 4.16 -8.76 12.60
CA PRO A 150 3.46 -8.68 11.32
C PRO A 150 4.01 -7.56 10.44
N ALA A 151 4.14 -7.81 9.13
CA ALA A 151 4.77 -6.91 8.19
C ALA A 151 4.14 -5.50 8.18
N TRP A 152 2.84 -5.38 8.46
CA TRP A 152 2.20 -4.06 8.58
C TRP A 152 2.76 -3.19 9.71
N GLN A 153 3.27 -3.79 10.80
CA GLN A 153 3.85 -3.02 11.92
C GLN A 153 5.15 -2.33 11.51
N LEU A 154 5.93 -2.91 10.60
CA LEU A 154 7.13 -2.26 10.04
C LEU A 154 6.79 -1.41 8.81
N GLY A 155 5.89 -1.89 7.97
CA GLY A 155 5.49 -1.21 6.74
C GLY A 155 4.82 0.14 6.99
N LEU A 156 4.03 0.27 8.06
CA LEU A 156 3.31 1.52 8.33
C LEU A 156 4.24 2.70 8.69
N PRO A 157 5.20 2.56 9.62
CA PRO A 157 6.23 3.58 9.84
C PRO A 157 7.04 3.92 8.59
N LEU A 158 7.40 2.94 7.77
CA LEU A 158 8.11 3.17 6.51
C LEU A 158 7.27 3.98 5.51
N GLY A 159 5.99 3.63 5.37
CA GLY A 159 5.05 4.41 4.56
C GLY A 159 4.86 5.83 5.09
N HIS A 160 4.79 6.01 6.42
CA HIS A 160 4.73 7.33 7.06
C HIS A 160 5.95 8.19 6.72
N LEU A 161 7.16 7.62 6.82
CA LEU A 161 8.41 8.30 6.49
C LEU A 161 8.45 8.70 5.02
N ALA A 162 8.04 7.82 4.10
CA ALA A 162 8.00 8.13 2.67
C ALA A 162 7.12 9.35 2.37
N VAL A 163 5.95 9.42 2.99
CA VAL A 163 5.02 10.57 2.86
C VAL A 163 5.57 11.84 3.52
N ARG A 164 6.45 11.74 4.52
CA ARG A 164 7.12 12.89 5.13
C ARG A 164 8.25 13.46 4.29
N LEU A 165 8.88 12.65 3.45
CA LEU A 165 10.01 13.03 2.59
C LEU A 165 9.58 13.59 1.23
N CYS A 166 8.29 13.53 0.92
CA CYS A 166 7.66 14.17 -0.23
C CYS A 166 7.22 15.61 0.09
#